data_AF-A0A962V7A1-F1
#
_entry.id   AF-A0A962V7A1-F1
#
_cell.length_a   1.000
_cell.length_b   1.000
_cell.length_c   1.000
_cell.angle_alpha   90.00
_cell.angle_beta   90.00
_cell.angle_gamma   90.00
#
_symmetry.space_group_name_H-M   'P 1'
#
loop_
_entity.id
_entity.type
_entity.pdbx_description
1 polymer ?
#
loop_
_entity_poly.entity_id
_entity_poly.type
_entity_poly.pdbx_seq_one_letter_code
_entity_poly.pdbx_strand_id
1 'polypeptide(L)' 'MNLLHLSDLHFGKPYLPQVGSALLAQAAALKPDTIVISGDLTQRAKASEYAAARAFLDQLP' A
#
# COMPACT_ATOMS: atom_id res chain seq x y z
N MET A 1 -3.13 19.28 -9.43
CA MET A 1 -3.80 18.02 -9.08
C MET A 1 -2.94 16.86 -9.56
N ASN A 2 -2.24 16.17 -8.67
CA ASN A 2 -1.44 14.98 -8.95
C ASN A 2 -2.08 13.73 -8.31
N LEU A 3 -2.00 12.60 -9.02
CA LEU A 3 -2.55 11.32 -8.60
C LEU A 3 -1.41 10.33 -8.40
N LEU A 4 -1.34 9.68 -7.24
CA LEU A 4 -0.50 8.50 -7.03
C LEU A 4 -1.35 7.25 -7.22
N HIS A 5 -1.12 6.54 -8.33
CA HIS A 5 -1.81 5.29 -8.64
C HIS A 5 -0.93 4.09 -8.29
N LEU A 6 -1.46 3.19 -7.47
CA LEU A 6 -0.81 1.98 -6.98
C LEU A 6 -1.66 0.76 -7.33
N SER A 7 -1.03 -0.40 -7.34
CA SER A 7 -1.70 -1.69 -7.55
C SER A 7 -0.87 -2.80 -6.90
N ASP A 8 -1.45 -3.99 -6.76
CA ASP A 8 -0.73 -5.24 -6.50
C ASP A 8 0.12 -5.24 -5.20
N LEU A 9 -0.39 -4.64 -4.11
CA LEU A 9 0.32 -4.56 -2.84
C LEU A 9 0.57 -5.93 -2.20
N HIS A 10 -0.32 -6.91 -2.45
CA HIS A 10 -0.15 -8.31 -2.12
C HIS A 10 0.37 -8.57 -0.69
N PHE A 11 -0.34 -8.06 0.33
CA PHE A 11 -0.04 -8.40 1.72
C PHE A 11 -0.22 -9.90 1.97
N GLY A 12 0.82 -10.54 2.52
CA GLY A 12 0.91 -11.99 2.71
C GLY A 12 2.22 -12.56 2.15
N LYS A 13 2.63 -13.76 2.56
CA LYS A 13 3.93 -14.33 2.12
C LYS A 13 3.91 -14.66 0.61
N PRO A 14 4.95 -14.28 -0.17
CA PRO A 14 6.08 -13.42 0.21
C PRO A 14 5.72 -11.93 0.07
N TYR A 15 5.72 -11.20 1.19
CA TYR A 15 5.64 -9.75 1.22
C TYR A 15 7.03 -9.21 1.53
N LEU A 16 7.40 -8.09 0.91
CA LEU A 16 8.70 -7.44 1.09
C LEU A 16 8.50 -6.12 1.87
N PRO A 17 8.66 -6.12 3.21
CA PRO A 17 8.41 -4.94 4.02
C PRO A 17 9.20 -3.70 3.58
N GLN A 18 10.41 -3.90 3.09
CA GLN A 18 11.26 -2.81 2.60
C GLN A 18 10.68 -2.08 1.38
N VAL A 19 9.90 -2.78 0.53
CA VAL A 19 9.22 -2.15 -0.61
C VAL A 19 8.06 -1.30 -0.11
N GLY A 20 7.30 -1.81 0.87
CA GLY A 20 6.26 -1.04 1.55
C GLY A 20 6.83 0.24 2.19
N SER A 21 7.89 0.12 2.99
CA SER A 21 8.52 1.28 3.63
C SER A 21 9.04 2.32 2.63
N ALA A 22 9.65 1.87 1.52
CA ALA A 22 10.10 2.76 0.47
C ALA A 22 8.92 3.48 -0.21
N LEU A 23 7.82 2.78 -0.45
CA LEU A 23 6.60 3.36 -1.02
C LEU A 23 5.99 4.43 -0.10
N LEU A 24 5.91 4.18 1.21
CA LEU A 24 5.43 5.19 2.18
C LEU A 24 6.29 6.45 2.16
N ALA A 25 7.62 6.30 2.14
CA ALA A 25 8.55 7.42 2.06
C ALA A 25 8.36 8.22 0.76
N GLN A 26 8.18 7.54 -0.38
CA GLN A 26 7.92 8.18 -1.66
C GLN A 26 6.56 8.90 -1.69
N ALA A 27 5.51 8.28 -1.17
CA ALA A 27 4.19 8.91 -1.09
C ALA A 27 4.25 10.22 -0.28
N ALA A 28 4.91 10.20 0.87
CA ALA A 28 5.11 11.38 1.70
C ALA A 28 5.93 12.49 1.00
N ALA A 29 6.94 12.12 0.22
CA ALA A 29 7.75 13.06 -0.55
C ALA A 29 6.98 13.69 -1.74
N LEU A 30 6.17 12.90 -2.43
CA LEU A 30 5.39 13.32 -3.61
C LEU A 30 4.23 14.24 -3.27
N LYS A 31 3.68 14.14 -2.04
CA LYS A 31 2.50 14.89 -1.58
C LYS A 31 1.36 14.83 -2.60
N PRO A 32 0.82 13.64 -2.90
CA PRO A 32 -0.25 13.50 -3.87
C PRO A 32 -1.55 14.13 -3.35
N ASP A 33 -2.32 14.76 -4.24
CA ASP A 33 -3.66 15.26 -3.95
C ASP A 33 -4.66 14.09 -3.79
N THR A 34 -4.37 12.94 -4.40
CA THR A 34 -5.20 11.74 -4.35
C THR A 34 -4.35 10.48 -4.51
N ILE A 35 -4.69 9.43 -3.77
CA ILE A 35 -4.11 8.10 -3.91
C ILE A 35 -5.20 7.13 -4.35
N VAL A 36 -4.94 6.34 -5.40
CA VAL A 36 -5.84 5.28 -5.87
C VAL A 36 -5.08 3.97 -5.85
N ILE A 37 -5.72 2.93 -5.30
CA ILE A 37 -5.19 1.56 -5.29
C ILE A 37 -6.19 0.67 -6.03
N SER A 38 -5.77 0.10 -7.15
CA SER A 38 -6.67 -0.53 -8.12
C SER A 38 -6.95 -2.02 -7.90
N GLY A 39 -6.35 -2.66 -6.89
CA GLY A 39 -6.66 -4.06 -6.59
C GLY A 39 -5.57 -4.78 -5.82
N ASP A 40 -5.81 -6.07 -5.61
CA ASP A 40 -4.85 -7.07 -5.11
C ASP A 40 -4.09 -6.64 -3.85
N LEU A 41 -4.86 -6.15 -2.87
CA LEU A 41 -4.33 -5.77 -1.56
C LEU A 41 -3.71 -6.96 -0.82
N THR A 42 -4.16 -8.20 -1.05
CA THR A 42 -3.74 -9.37 -0.28
C THR A 42 -3.37 -10.52 -1.19
N GLN A 43 -2.43 -11.38 -0.77
CA GLN A 43 -2.08 -12.59 -1.51
C GLN A 43 -3.19 -13.64 -1.52
N ARG A 44 -3.90 -13.80 -0.40
CA ARG A 44 -4.84 -14.92 -0.18
C ARG A 44 -6.14 -14.52 0.54
N ALA A 45 -6.47 -13.23 0.57
CA ALA A 45 -7.70 -12.71 1.17
C ALA A 45 -7.91 -13.12 2.65
N LYS A 46 -6.82 -13.33 3.41
CA LYS A 46 -6.93 -13.69 4.83
C LYS A 46 -7.24 -12.45 5.66
N ALA A 47 -8.01 -12.62 6.74
CA ALA A 47 -8.31 -11.53 7.67
C ALA A 47 -7.03 -10.83 8.19
N SER A 48 -5.97 -11.59 8.49
CA SER A 48 -4.68 -11.04 8.92
C SER A 48 -3.95 -10.27 7.81
N GLU A 49 -4.11 -10.68 6.56
CA GLU A 49 -3.52 -9.98 5.40
C GLU A 49 -4.25 -8.65 5.16
N TYR A 50 -5.58 -8.62 5.28
CA TYR A 50 -6.34 -7.37 5.25
C TYR A 50 -6.04 -6.45 6.43
N ALA A 51 -5.84 -6.99 7.64
CA ALA A 51 -5.42 -6.19 8.78
C ALA A 51 -4.05 -5.54 8.55
N ALA A 52 -3.10 -6.28 7.99
CA ALA A 52 -1.79 -5.75 7.61
C ALA A 52 -1.91 -4.69 6.51
N ALA A 53 -2.73 -4.94 5.48
CA ALA A 53 -3.02 -3.96 4.44
C ALA A 53 -3.61 -2.68 5.03
N ARG A 54 -4.61 -2.78 5.91
CA ARG A 54 -5.20 -1.62 6.57
C ARG A 54 -4.16 -0.81 7.35
N ALA A 55 -3.35 -1.47 8.17
CA ALA A 55 -2.30 -0.81 8.95
C ALA A 55 -1.26 -0.10 8.07
N PHE A 56 -1.00 -0.60 6.86
CA PHE A 56 -0.17 0.08 5.87
C PHE A 56 -0.87 1.30 5.26
N LEU A 57 -2.14 1.15 4.86
CA LEU A 57 -2.91 2.24 4.27
C LEU A 57 -3.12 3.41 5.24
N ASP A 58 -3.21 3.12 6.55
CA ASP A 58 -3.27 4.12 7.62
C ASP A 58 -2.03 5.02 7.71
N GLN A 59 -0.92 4.64 7.07
CA GLN A 59 0.33 5.39 7.07
C GLN A 59 0.51 6.26 5.80
N LEU A 60 -0.39 6.16 4.82
CA LEU A 60 -0.34 7.00 3.64
C LEU A 60 -0.70 8.47 3.99
N PRO A 61 -0.05 9.45 3.35
CA PRO A 61 -0.28 10.88 3.63
C PRO A 61 -1.63 11.40 3.12
#